data_AF-A0A5J4U969-F1
#
_entry.id   AF-A0A5J4U969-F1
#
_cell.length_a   1.000
_cell.length_b   1.000
_cell.length_c   1.000
_cell.angle_alpha   90.00
_cell.angle_beta   90.00
_cell.angle_gamma   90.00
#
_symmetry.space_group_name_H-M   'P 1'
#
loop_
_entity.id
_entity.type
_entity.pdbx_description
1 polymer ?
#
loop_
_entity_poly.entity_id
_entity_poly.type
_entity_poly.pdbx_seq_one_letter_code
_entity_poly.pdbx_strand_id
1 'polypeptide(L)'
;RKPDIDTSPSDIQYSRNIVIDNQRRDSETGAAQDVIKQNINGENQLVVQIPSNEIYEEERITISNSQKFIMKPLPSQNDPSSSSTFIQPLQEKQLNGVKTVPENSLLSVIGNGDVQIEGVTITHFIGPSEFPLIKTDDDGILRLIDIVLSPEQRVKSGDSIQIHKQGDNTKQQPFIYASGKLVILNGVTMEPTTFHSCSGIILNGTHGLSLHSFVTENTHFTGIDRKLGSGSSIIAIGFTLNIINTQFIGQIPSSTTSSTSKSSINSYKKNKINDEQCDWSTSSIKIEKSIAYFDSTTFTGLENGALSIGEGGKVTLTNSTVMYGNKPSGVSGRLQNIQRNIICDGTVSNKAQLRANSVSFLIDGSGTQSTNKWILSKKDTCELFWDLSNIANPLYTPIISEFKADVNQKEGGIQIQIKGTSLVGCGRIWIRISEINPSTSTPTSEKSPTTNDDLKKVIYPLEKIASQWDDDLSIIAVIPEDAQVVQKGKQIQIRIHTGESEQYSSVASKEGGAPLEALNVNYFIKDNSWMTPLIVVVAICGSLIIAILIFNCCFCYCQYSKKQAKQNQWNKLEDQ
;
A
#
# COMPACT_ATOMS: atom_id res chain seq x y z
N ARG A 1 -16.30 -17.57 13.75
CA ARG A 1 -17.74 -17.89 13.54
C ARG A 1 -18.43 -16.59 13.17
N LYS A 2 -19.29 -16.59 12.16
CA LYS A 2 -20.09 -15.41 11.79
C LYS A 2 -20.92 -14.97 13.01
N PRO A 3 -20.81 -13.70 13.45
CA PRO A 3 -21.70 -13.12 14.44
C PRO A 3 -23.17 -13.23 14.01
N ASP A 4 -24.02 -13.60 14.95
CA ASP A 4 -25.47 -13.64 14.76
C ASP A 4 -26.04 -12.24 15.04
N ILE A 5 -26.59 -11.60 14.00
CA ILE A 5 -27.13 -10.24 14.06
C ILE A 5 -28.54 -10.31 13.49
N ASP A 6 -29.52 -9.84 14.27
CA ASP A 6 -30.90 -9.76 13.82
C ASP A 6 -31.05 -8.64 12.78
N THR A 7 -31.31 -9.04 11.53
CA THR A 7 -31.52 -8.14 10.39
C THR A 7 -32.98 -8.12 9.95
N SER A 8 -33.92 -8.49 10.83
CA SER A 8 -35.34 -8.53 10.49
C SER A 8 -35.82 -7.18 9.92
N PRO A 9 -36.59 -7.19 8.82
CA PRO A 9 -37.11 -5.99 8.20
C PRO A 9 -38.14 -5.32 9.12
N SER A 10 -38.37 -4.03 8.91
CA SER A 10 -39.41 -3.30 9.61
C SER A 10 -40.79 -3.72 9.09
N ASP A 11 -41.63 -4.27 9.96
CA ASP A 11 -43.02 -4.63 9.62
C ASP A 11 -43.93 -3.42 9.79
N ILE A 12 -44.25 -2.74 8.68
CA ILE A 12 -45.17 -1.60 8.65
C ILE A 12 -46.21 -1.85 7.56
N GLN A 13 -47.49 -1.82 7.95
CA GLN A 13 -48.61 -2.15 7.06
C GLN A 13 -49.26 -0.93 6.40
N TYR A 14 -49.09 0.26 6.99
CA TYR A 14 -49.73 1.48 6.50
C TYR A 14 -48.81 2.24 5.53
N SER A 15 -49.35 2.62 4.36
CA SER A 15 -48.61 3.35 3.33
C SER A 15 -49.33 4.61 2.85
N ARG A 16 -48.55 5.62 2.45
CA ARG A 16 -49.04 6.91 1.92
C ARG A 16 -48.21 7.33 0.73
N ASN A 17 -48.89 7.75 -0.33
CA ASN A 17 -48.25 8.32 -1.51
C ASN A 17 -48.00 9.80 -1.26
N ILE A 18 -46.77 10.25 -1.48
CA ILE A 18 -46.46 11.66 -1.47
C ILE A 18 -47.12 12.35 -2.68
N VAL A 19 -47.77 13.47 -2.42
CA VAL A 19 -48.24 14.41 -3.45
C VAL A 19 -47.33 15.63 -3.41
N ILE A 20 -46.70 15.96 -4.54
CA ILE A 20 -45.86 17.15 -4.69
C ILE A 20 -46.76 18.31 -5.08
N ASP A 21 -46.85 19.32 -4.22
CA ASP A 21 -47.45 20.61 -4.55
C ASP A 21 -46.46 21.46 -5.36
N ASN A 22 -46.88 21.98 -6.51
CA ASN A 22 -46.06 22.86 -7.34
C ASN A 22 -45.60 24.12 -6.59
N GLN A 23 -46.32 24.56 -5.55
CA GLN A 23 -45.89 25.68 -4.71
C GLN A 23 -44.64 25.38 -3.86
N ARG A 24 -44.27 24.09 -3.71
CA ARG A 24 -43.12 23.63 -2.93
C ARG A 24 -41.93 23.26 -3.78
N ARG A 25 -41.93 23.66 -5.05
CA ARG A 25 -40.76 23.49 -5.91
C ARG A 25 -39.84 24.69 -5.75
N ASP A 26 -38.56 24.42 -5.56
CA ASP A 26 -37.55 25.45 -5.69
C ASP A 26 -37.52 25.97 -7.13
N SER A 27 -37.58 27.29 -7.29
CA SER A 27 -37.62 27.92 -8.60
C SER A 27 -36.30 27.82 -9.37
N GLU A 28 -35.18 27.64 -8.67
CA GLU A 28 -33.84 27.55 -9.26
C GLU A 28 -33.43 26.10 -9.53
N THR A 29 -33.69 25.18 -8.59
CA THR A 29 -33.25 23.78 -8.69
C THR A 29 -34.32 22.84 -9.22
N GLY A 30 -35.60 23.24 -9.22
CA GLY A 30 -36.74 22.40 -9.59
C GLY A 30 -37.05 21.29 -8.57
N ALA A 31 -36.31 21.24 -7.45
CA ALA A 31 -36.46 20.23 -6.40
C ALA A 31 -37.72 20.49 -5.56
N ALA A 32 -38.34 19.41 -5.07
CA ALA A 32 -39.44 19.47 -4.12
C ALA A 32 -38.88 19.67 -2.70
N GLN A 33 -39.31 20.73 -2.01
CA GLN A 33 -38.76 21.13 -0.71
C GLN A 33 -39.59 20.63 0.47
N ASP A 34 -38.92 19.98 1.43
CA ASP A 34 -39.46 19.46 2.70
C ASP A 34 -40.70 18.55 2.58
N VAL A 35 -40.85 17.90 1.43
CA VAL A 35 -42.07 17.14 1.15
C VAL A 35 -42.07 15.84 1.96
N ILE A 36 -40.93 15.15 2.08
CA ILE A 36 -40.82 13.93 2.88
C ILE A 36 -40.98 14.27 4.36
N LYS A 37 -40.25 15.26 4.86
CA LYS A 37 -40.28 15.71 6.26
C LYS A 37 -41.69 16.03 6.73
N GLN A 38 -42.47 16.72 5.91
CA GLN A 38 -43.85 17.06 6.28
C GLN A 38 -44.79 15.86 6.27
N ASN A 39 -44.58 14.87 5.40
CA ASN A 39 -45.43 13.69 5.32
C ASN A 39 -45.21 12.71 6.48
N ILE A 40 -44.03 12.73 7.10
CA ILE A 40 -43.71 11.90 8.29
C ILE A 40 -43.99 12.63 9.60
N ASN A 41 -44.17 13.95 9.59
CA ASN A 41 -44.36 14.73 10.80
C ASN A 41 -45.71 14.37 11.47
N GLY A 42 -45.66 14.09 12.78
CA GLY A 42 -46.83 13.65 13.55
C GLY A 42 -47.20 12.16 13.40
N GLU A 43 -46.48 11.41 12.56
CA GLU A 43 -46.69 9.98 12.39
C GLU A 43 -45.75 9.16 13.28
N ASN A 44 -46.23 8.01 13.74
CA ASN A 44 -45.41 7.04 14.48
C ASN A 44 -44.91 5.93 13.57
N GLN A 45 -45.69 5.52 12.57
CA GLN A 45 -45.28 4.50 11.63
C GLN A 45 -45.86 4.73 10.25
N LEU A 46 -45.01 4.73 9.22
CA LEU A 46 -45.48 4.97 7.86
C LEU A 46 -44.52 4.42 6.79
N VAL A 47 -45.10 3.80 5.77
CA VAL A 47 -44.42 3.59 4.48
C VAL A 47 -44.72 4.78 3.57
N VAL A 48 -43.71 5.59 3.32
CA VAL A 48 -43.76 6.76 2.44
C VAL A 48 -43.40 6.34 1.02
N GLN A 49 -44.37 6.42 0.11
CA GLN A 49 -44.16 6.13 -1.31
C GLN A 49 -43.86 7.43 -2.05
N ILE A 50 -42.65 7.51 -2.61
CA ILE A 50 -42.07 8.73 -3.16
C ILE A 50 -42.19 8.68 -4.69
N PRO A 51 -42.82 9.69 -5.34
CA PRO A 51 -42.78 9.81 -6.79
C PRO A 51 -41.35 9.72 -7.36
N SER A 52 -41.19 8.91 -8.40
CA SER A 52 -39.89 8.74 -9.06
C SER A 52 -39.61 9.86 -10.07
N ASN A 53 -38.37 9.96 -10.55
CA ASN A 53 -37.89 11.05 -11.42
C ASN A 53 -38.01 12.44 -10.76
N GLU A 54 -37.71 12.51 -9.47
CA GLU A 54 -37.82 13.73 -8.66
C GLU A 54 -36.60 13.90 -7.76
N ILE A 55 -36.38 15.16 -7.37
CA ILE A 55 -35.35 15.57 -6.41
C ILE A 55 -36.07 16.11 -5.19
N TYR A 56 -35.75 15.57 -4.02
CA TYR A 56 -36.28 15.99 -2.73
C TYR A 56 -35.18 16.70 -1.95
N GLU A 57 -35.38 17.99 -1.75
CA GLU A 57 -34.53 18.84 -0.92
C GLU A 57 -35.14 18.94 0.47
N GLU A 58 -34.50 18.33 1.45
CA GLU A 58 -35.06 18.21 2.79
C GLU A 58 -34.16 18.91 3.81
N GLU A 59 -34.77 19.68 4.70
CA GLU A 59 -34.19 20.02 5.99
C GLU A 59 -33.96 18.73 6.81
N ARG A 60 -33.34 18.88 7.98
CA ARG A 60 -33.14 17.77 8.93
C ARG A 60 -34.41 16.96 9.14
N ILE A 61 -34.34 15.68 8.76
CA ILE A 61 -35.29 14.63 9.10
C ILE A 61 -34.82 13.96 10.38
N THR A 62 -35.70 13.91 11.40
CA THR A 62 -35.41 13.25 12.67
C THR A 62 -36.41 12.12 12.89
N ILE A 63 -35.90 10.90 13.02
CA ILE A 63 -36.66 9.72 13.42
C ILE A 63 -36.28 9.38 14.85
N SER A 64 -37.24 9.48 15.76
CA SER A 64 -37.03 9.40 17.20
C SER A 64 -37.94 8.35 17.85
N ASN A 65 -38.05 8.37 19.18
CA ASN A 65 -38.62 7.29 19.97
C ASN A 65 -39.94 6.71 19.43
N SER A 66 -39.97 5.39 19.28
CA SER A 66 -41.10 4.61 18.76
C SER A 66 -41.50 4.92 17.31
N GLN A 67 -40.77 5.78 16.61
CA GLN A 67 -41.04 6.08 15.22
C GLN A 67 -40.39 5.05 14.29
N LYS A 68 -41.15 4.57 13.31
CA LYS A 68 -40.71 3.59 12.32
C LYS A 68 -41.10 4.02 10.91
N PHE A 69 -40.14 4.21 10.02
CA PHE A 69 -40.45 4.67 8.67
C PHE A 69 -39.77 3.84 7.59
N ILE A 70 -40.50 3.56 6.52
CA ILE A 70 -39.94 3.04 5.27
C ILE A 70 -40.14 4.10 4.19
N MET A 71 -39.07 4.56 3.55
CA MET A 71 -39.10 5.49 2.44
C MET A 71 -38.70 4.75 1.17
N LYS A 72 -39.58 4.72 0.17
CA LYS A 72 -39.28 4.04 -1.10
C LYS A 72 -39.96 4.68 -2.29
N PRO A 73 -39.36 4.66 -3.48
CA PRO A 73 -40.01 5.11 -4.70
C PRO A 73 -41.32 4.36 -4.97
N LEU A 74 -42.23 5.03 -5.67
CA LEU A 74 -43.36 4.36 -6.30
C LEU A 74 -42.82 3.35 -7.33
N PRO A 75 -43.42 2.15 -7.43
CA PRO A 75 -43.04 1.18 -8.45
C PRO A 75 -43.18 1.83 -9.83
N SER A 76 -42.09 1.91 -10.59
CA SER A 76 -42.16 2.44 -11.96
C SER A 76 -43.04 1.52 -12.82
N GLN A 77 -44.07 2.09 -13.46
CA GLN A 77 -44.89 1.34 -14.43
C GLN A 77 -44.20 1.20 -15.80
N ASN A 78 -43.17 2.01 -16.08
CA ASN A 78 -42.45 2.03 -17.35
C ASN A 78 -40.94 2.07 -17.09
N ASP A 79 -40.24 0.99 -17.46
CA ASP A 79 -38.78 0.79 -17.40
C ASP A 79 -38.10 1.21 -16.07
N PRO A 80 -37.82 0.27 -15.15
CA PRO A 80 -37.17 0.54 -13.86
C PRO A 80 -35.80 1.23 -13.99
N SER A 81 -35.15 1.12 -15.16
CA SER A 81 -33.83 1.72 -15.40
C SER A 81 -33.86 3.23 -15.66
N SER A 82 -35.05 3.81 -15.90
CA SER A 82 -35.21 5.22 -16.30
C SER A 82 -35.66 6.17 -15.19
N SER A 83 -36.15 5.65 -14.07
CA SER A 83 -36.67 6.47 -12.98
C SER A 83 -35.61 6.68 -11.89
N SER A 84 -35.07 7.89 -11.78
CA SER A 84 -34.09 8.25 -10.75
C SER A 84 -34.71 9.13 -9.67
N THR A 85 -34.51 8.77 -8.40
CA THR A 85 -35.06 9.53 -7.25
C THR A 85 -33.91 9.97 -6.37
N PHE A 86 -33.86 11.26 -6.06
CA PHE A 86 -32.77 11.85 -5.28
C PHE A 86 -33.31 12.45 -3.98
N ILE A 87 -32.65 12.15 -2.86
CA ILE A 87 -32.85 12.84 -1.59
C ILE A 87 -31.55 13.60 -1.29
N GLN A 88 -31.66 14.91 -1.10
CA GLN A 88 -30.52 15.77 -0.86
C GLN A 88 -30.80 16.80 0.25
N PRO A 89 -29.76 17.26 0.96
CA PRO A 89 -29.90 18.39 1.88
C PRO A 89 -30.48 19.61 1.18
N LEU A 90 -31.48 20.24 1.81
CA LEU A 90 -32.02 21.53 1.36
C LEU A 90 -30.87 22.53 1.17
N GLN A 91 -30.83 23.17 0.00
CA GLN A 91 -29.87 24.22 -0.27
C GLN A 91 -30.34 25.49 0.44
N GLU A 92 -29.58 25.92 1.45
CA GLU A 92 -29.83 27.24 2.04
C GLU A 92 -29.47 28.34 1.04
N LYS A 93 -30.43 29.26 0.81
CA LYS A 93 -30.26 30.38 -0.10
C LYS A 93 -29.14 31.29 0.40
N GLN A 94 -28.27 31.74 -0.51
CA GLN A 94 -27.23 32.71 -0.17
C GLN A 94 -27.87 34.01 0.33
N LEU A 95 -27.83 34.24 1.63
CA LEU A 95 -28.13 35.56 2.19
C LEU A 95 -26.87 36.42 2.04
N ASN A 96 -26.92 37.46 1.21
CA ASN A 96 -25.86 38.46 1.03
C ASN A 96 -24.48 37.90 0.60
N GLY A 97 -24.44 36.83 -0.19
CA GLY A 97 -23.19 36.26 -0.73
C GLY A 97 -22.36 35.47 0.28
N VAL A 98 -22.86 35.25 1.50
CA VAL A 98 -22.25 34.33 2.47
C VAL A 98 -22.84 32.93 2.22
N LYS A 99 -21.98 31.96 1.92
CA LYS A 99 -22.38 30.55 1.92
C LYS A 99 -22.68 30.16 3.36
N THR A 100 -23.92 29.83 3.67
CA THR A 100 -24.27 29.25 4.96
C THR A 100 -23.77 27.81 5.02
N VAL A 101 -23.30 27.42 6.20
CA VAL A 101 -22.81 26.07 6.49
C VAL A 101 -24.01 25.26 6.95
N PRO A 102 -24.21 24.01 6.49
CA PRO A 102 -25.30 23.18 6.98
C PRO A 102 -25.28 23.10 8.51
N GLU A 103 -26.41 23.41 9.15
CA GLU A 103 -26.50 23.43 10.61
C GLU A 103 -26.73 22.04 11.23
N ASN A 104 -27.07 21.03 10.43
CA ASN A 104 -27.45 19.70 10.91
C ASN A 104 -27.21 18.59 9.86
N SER A 105 -27.23 17.33 10.32
CA SER A 105 -27.37 16.15 9.44
C SER A 105 -28.69 16.16 8.67
N LEU A 106 -28.69 15.64 7.44
CA LEU A 106 -29.91 15.42 6.66
C LEU A 106 -30.86 14.44 7.38
N LEU A 107 -30.31 13.35 7.90
CA LEU A 107 -31.07 12.34 8.63
C LEU A 107 -30.45 12.08 10.00
N SER A 108 -31.28 12.08 11.04
CA SER A 108 -30.91 11.67 12.39
C SER A 108 -31.84 10.58 12.89
N VAL A 109 -31.29 9.43 13.29
CA VAL A 109 -32.03 8.32 13.91
C VAL A 109 -31.57 8.21 15.36
N ILE A 110 -32.44 8.53 16.32
CA ILE A 110 -32.09 8.67 17.74
C ILE A 110 -33.05 7.87 18.63
N GLY A 111 -32.65 7.62 19.87
CA GLY A 111 -33.45 6.79 20.78
C GLY A 111 -33.65 5.39 20.20
N ASN A 112 -34.88 4.87 20.17
CA ASN A 112 -35.22 3.60 19.52
C ASN A 112 -35.91 3.77 18.14
N GLY A 113 -35.64 4.87 17.45
CA GLY A 113 -36.14 5.12 16.11
C GLY A 113 -35.64 4.09 15.09
N ASP A 114 -36.47 3.79 14.09
CA ASP A 114 -36.18 2.81 13.04
C ASP A 114 -36.49 3.42 11.66
N VAL A 115 -35.49 3.48 10.79
CA VAL A 115 -35.69 3.97 9.42
C VAL A 115 -35.11 3.01 8.39
N GLN A 116 -35.86 2.82 7.32
CA GLN A 116 -35.45 2.11 6.13
C GLN A 116 -35.66 2.99 4.91
N ILE A 117 -34.64 3.11 4.07
CA ILE A 117 -34.70 3.86 2.81
C ILE A 117 -34.29 2.90 1.69
N GLU A 118 -35.11 2.85 0.64
CA GLU A 118 -34.96 1.91 -0.47
C GLU A 118 -34.84 2.65 -1.81
N GLY A 119 -33.97 2.20 -2.71
CA GLY A 119 -34.05 2.52 -4.14
C GLY A 119 -33.89 3.99 -4.52
N VAL A 120 -33.19 4.79 -3.71
CA VAL A 120 -32.93 6.21 -3.98
C VAL A 120 -31.43 6.51 -4.03
N THR A 121 -31.07 7.64 -4.63
CA THR A 121 -29.74 8.24 -4.46
C THR A 121 -29.79 9.27 -3.34
N ILE A 122 -28.91 9.17 -2.34
CA ILE A 122 -28.75 10.18 -1.30
C ILE A 122 -27.46 10.94 -1.57
N THR A 123 -27.57 12.26 -1.77
CA THR A 123 -26.42 13.09 -2.10
C THR A 123 -25.87 13.84 -0.89
N HIS A 124 -24.55 14.07 -0.84
CA HIS A 124 -23.89 14.82 0.23
C HIS A 124 -24.10 16.33 0.11
N PHE A 125 -23.63 17.10 1.10
CA PHE A 125 -23.64 18.56 1.07
C PHE A 125 -22.70 19.10 -0.03
N ILE A 126 -23.10 20.19 -0.72
CA ILE A 126 -22.25 20.89 -1.71
C ILE A 126 -21.06 21.59 -1.02
N GLY A 127 -21.31 22.20 0.14
CA GLY A 127 -20.34 23.00 0.89
C GLY A 127 -19.61 22.22 1.99
N PRO A 128 -18.66 22.89 2.67
CA PRO A 128 -18.14 22.37 3.94
C PRO A 128 -19.30 22.19 4.91
N SER A 129 -19.24 21.13 5.71
CA SER A 129 -20.20 20.82 6.76
C SER A 129 -19.42 20.37 7.99
N GLU A 130 -19.97 20.63 9.18
CA GLU A 130 -19.48 20.04 10.43
C GLU A 130 -20.23 18.76 10.80
N PHE A 131 -21.27 18.41 10.04
CA PHE A 131 -22.16 17.31 10.34
C PHE A 131 -22.04 16.16 9.33
N PRO A 132 -22.19 14.91 9.80
CA PRO A 132 -22.35 13.76 8.91
C PRO A 132 -23.67 13.90 8.13
N LEU A 133 -23.77 13.33 6.93
CA LEU A 133 -25.02 13.36 6.15
C LEU A 133 -26.14 12.61 6.89
N ILE A 134 -25.83 11.42 7.40
CA ILE A 134 -26.71 10.58 8.20
C ILE A 134 -26.05 10.32 9.54
N LYS A 135 -26.81 10.52 10.63
CA LYS A 135 -26.37 10.24 12.00
C LYS A 135 -27.29 9.22 12.66
N THR A 136 -26.73 8.24 13.35
CA THR A 136 -27.48 7.36 14.27
C THR A 136 -26.89 7.40 15.66
N ASP A 137 -27.74 7.41 16.70
CA ASP A 137 -27.34 7.36 18.10
C ASP A 137 -28.27 6.41 18.90
N ASP A 138 -27.89 6.08 20.13
CA ASP A 138 -28.64 5.23 21.08
C ASP A 138 -29.02 3.83 20.51
N ASP A 139 -30.29 3.45 20.60
CA ASP A 139 -30.85 2.20 20.05
C ASP A 139 -31.32 2.35 18.59
N GLY A 140 -30.92 3.44 17.91
CA GLY A 140 -31.39 3.77 16.58
C GLY A 140 -30.99 2.73 15.53
N ILE A 141 -31.90 2.45 14.60
CA ILE A 141 -31.70 1.48 13.52
C ILE A 141 -31.82 2.17 12.16
N LEU A 142 -30.78 2.01 11.34
CA LEU A 142 -30.72 2.52 9.97
C LEU A 142 -30.59 1.37 8.98
N ARG A 143 -31.49 1.31 7.99
CA ARG A 143 -31.43 0.37 6.87
C ARG A 143 -31.40 1.13 5.56
N LEU A 144 -30.36 0.92 4.76
CA LEU A 144 -30.23 1.46 3.41
C LEU A 144 -30.20 0.28 2.43
N ILE A 145 -31.17 0.23 1.53
CA ILE A 145 -31.39 -0.90 0.61
C ILE A 145 -31.38 -0.39 -0.84
N ASP A 146 -30.52 -0.93 -1.69
CA ASP A 146 -30.40 -0.55 -3.10
C ASP A 146 -30.22 0.97 -3.29
N ILE A 147 -29.38 1.58 -2.45
CA ILE A 147 -29.14 3.04 -2.41
C ILE A 147 -27.79 3.40 -3.00
N VAL A 148 -27.74 4.54 -3.67
CA VAL A 148 -26.48 5.18 -4.08
C VAL A 148 -26.15 6.34 -3.12
N LEU A 149 -24.96 6.32 -2.54
CA LEU A 149 -24.40 7.45 -1.79
C LEU A 149 -23.51 8.26 -2.72
N SER A 150 -23.94 9.48 -3.05
CA SER A 150 -23.27 10.34 -4.04
C SER A 150 -22.65 11.59 -3.40
N PRO A 151 -21.41 11.99 -3.76
CA PRO A 151 -20.83 13.24 -3.26
C PRO A 151 -21.46 14.49 -3.89
N GLU A 152 -22.24 14.36 -4.95
CA GLU A 152 -22.67 15.47 -5.80
C GLU A 152 -24.19 15.65 -5.81
N GLN A 153 -24.67 16.85 -5.48
CA GLN A 153 -26.08 17.19 -5.56
C GLN A 153 -26.57 17.31 -7.00
N ARG A 154 -27.89 17.19 -7.18
CA ARG A 154 -28.55 17.27 -8.47
C ARG A 154 -29.47 18.49 -8.58
N VAL A 155 -29.78 18.87 -9.81
CA VAL A 155 -30.84 19.83 -10.16
C VAL A 155 -31.70 19.27 -11.27
N LYS A 156 -32.96 19.71 -11.30
CA LYS A 156 -33.94 19.32 -12.29
C LYS A 156 -34.21 20.48 -13.24
N SER A 157 -34.02 20.24 -14.53
CA SER A 157 -34.36 21.17 -15.60
C SER A 157 -35.32 20.48 -16.57
N GLY A 158 -36.59 20.86 -16.51
CA GLY A 158 -37.67 20.13 -17.17
C GLY A 158 -37.75 18.69 -16.67
N ASP A 159 -37.72 17.73 -17.61
CA ASP A 159 -37.73 16.29 -17.29
C ASP A 159 -36.33 15.70 -17.06
N SER A 160 -35.27 16.52 -17.20
CA SER A 160 -33.89 16.07 -17.04
C SER A 160 -33.33 16.37 -15.65
N ILE A 161 -32.65 15.41 -15.06
CA ILE A 161 -31.90 15.57 -13.81
C ILE A 161 -30.41 15.58 -14.13
N GLN A 162 -29.71 16.62 -13.67
CA GLN A 162 -28.31 16.87 -13.96
C GLN A 162 -27.54 17.18 -12.67
N ILE A 163 -26.21 17.10 -12.73
CA ILE A 163 -25.32 17.46 -11.62
C ILE A 163 -25.35 18.99 -11.45
N HIS A 164 -25.62 19.49 -10.24
CA HIS A 164 -25.75 20.94 -9.99
C HIS A 164 -24.48 21.71 -10.36
N LYS A 165 -23.32 21.24 -9.89
CA LYS A 165 -21.98 21.76 -10.19
C LYS A 165 -20.97 20.63 -10.07
N GLN A 166 -20.19 20.40 -11.13
CA GLN A 166 -19.08 19.46 -11.10
C GLN A 166 -17.98 20.03 -10.18
N GLY A 167 -17.88 19.49 -8.98
CA GLY A 167 -16.99 19.96 -7.92
C GLY A 167 -15.83 19.01 -7.66
N ASP A 168 -14.95 19.38 -6.73
CA ASP A 168 -14.04 18.40 -6.12
C ASP A 168 -14.91 17.45 -5.27
N ASN A 169 -14.82 16.13 -5.53
CA ASN A 169 -15.48 15.09 -4.75
C ASN A 169 -14.85 14.91 -3.35
N THR A 170 -14.12 15.91 -2.86
CA THR A 170 -13.52 15.91 -1.53
C THR A 170 -14.55 16.27 -0.46
N LYS A 171 -14.73 15.40 0.53
CA LYS A 171 -15.62 15.61 1.70
C LYS A 171 -14.84 15.62 3.01
N GLN A 172 -15.25 16.49 3.93
CA GLN A 172 -14.65 16.62 5.27
C GLN A 172 -15.47 15.92 6.37
N GLN A 173 -16.67 15.44 6.03
CA GLN A 173 -17.56 14.71 6.93
C GLN A 173 -18.03 13.41 6.28
N PRO A 174 -18.32 12.37 7.08
CA PRO A 174 -18.76 11.08 6.55
C PRO A 174 -20.15 11.20 5.91
N PHE A 175 -20.50 10.22 5.10
CA PHE A 175 -21.91 10.00 4.75
C PHE A 175 -22.67 9.46 5.95
N ILE A 176 -22.09 8.52 6.68
CA ILE A 176 -22.73 7.89 7.83
C ILE A 176 -21.83 8.01 9.04
N TYR A 177 -22.34 8.62 10.10
CA TYR A 177 -21.78 8.48 11.45
C TYR A 177 -22.78 7.70 12.30
N ALA A 178 -22.37 6.55 12.80
CA ALA A 178 -23.24 5.68 13.58
C ALA A 178 -22.65 5.41 14.96
N SER A 179 -23.38 5.82 15.99
CA SER A 179 -23.24 5.35 17.36
C SER A 179 -24.48 4.58 17.85
N GLY A 180 -25.48 4.43 16.97
CA GLY A 180 -26.70 3.67 17.24
C GLY A 180 -26.50 2.15 17.31
N LYS A 181 -27.59 1.41 17.54
CA LYS A 181 -27.60 -0.05 17.71
C LYS A 181 -27.27 -0.81 16.43
N LEU A 182 -27.86 -0.44 15.30
CA LEU A 182 -27.77 -1.25 14.08
C LEU A 182 -27.75 -0.39 12.82
N VAL A 183 -26.80 -0.69 11.94
CA VAL A 183 -26.75 -0.15 10.58
C VAL A 183 -26.68 -1.30 9.58
N ILE A 184 -27.59 -1.32 8.62
CA ILE A 184 -27.65 -2.30 7.54
C ILE A 184 -27.49 -1.59 6.20
N LEU A 185 -26.53 -2.03 5.40
CA LEU A 185 -26.34 -1.65 4.00
C LEU A 185 -26.56 -2.88 3.12
N ASN A 186 -27.60 -2.91 2.31
CA ASN A 186 -27.82 -4.00 1.35
C ASN A 186 -27.93 -3.43 -0.06
N GLY A 187 -27.12 -3.89 -1.01
CA GLY A 187 -27.16 -3.35 -2.38
C GLY A 187 -26.68 -1.90 -2.48
N VAL A 188 -25.92 -1.40 -1.50
CA VAL A 188 -25.50 0.00 -1.47
C VAL A 188 -24.31 0.23 -2.38
N THR A 189 -24.32 1.32 -3.15
CA THR A 189 -23.17 1.77 -3.93
C THR A 189 -22.69 3.11 -3.42
N MET A 190 -21.40 3.22 -3.11
CA MET A 190 -20.76 4.48 -2.77
C MET A 190 -19.95 4.98 -3.96
N GLU A 191 -20.33 6.15 -4.49
CA GLU A 191 -19.66 6.76 -5.62
C GLU A 191 -18.25 7.30 -5.26
N PRO A 192 -17.33 7.43 -6.24
CA PRO A 192 -15.98 7.91 -6.01
C PRO A 192 -15.93 9.22 -5.22
N THR A 193 -15.40 9.13 -4.01
CA THR A 193 -15.33 10.24 -3.06
C THR A 193 -13.95 10.26 -2.40
N THR A 194 -13.35 11.44 -2.28
CA THR A 194 -12.11 11.62 -1.53
C THR A 194 -12.44 12.17 -0.14
N PHE A 195 -11.95 11.55 0.93
CA PHE A 195 -12.18 12.07 2.28
C PHE A 195 -10.95 12.83 2.79
N HIS A 196 -11.19 13.97 3.42
CA HIS A 196 -10.16 14.78 4.05
C HIS A 196 -10.27 14.72 5.56
N SER A 197 -9.36 13.97 6.20
CA SER A 197 -9.31 13.78 7.65
C SER A 197 -10.55 13.09 8.25
N CYS A 198 -11.34 12.39 7.42
CA CYS A 198 -12.46 11.56 7.84
C CYS A 198 -12.54 10.29 6.95
N SER A 199 -13.62 9.52 7.07
CA SER A 199 -13.90 8.34 6.25
C SER A 199 -15.35 8.36 5.77
N GLY A 200 -15.68 7.56 4.77
CA GLY A 200 -17.04 7.49 4.25
C GLY A 200 -18.09 7.10 5.29
N ILE A 201 -17.75 6.12 6.11
CA ILE A 201 -18.57 5.60 7.20
C ILE A 201 -17.73 5.58 8.48
N ILE A 202 -18.28 6.11 9.56
CA ILE A 202 -17.68 6.08 10.89
C ILE A 202 -18.65 5.36 11.82
N LEU A 203 -18.22 4.24 12.40
CA LEU A 203 -18.94 3.45 13.38
C LEU A 203 -18.23 3.61 14.73
N ASN A 204 -18.92 4.18 15.72
CA ASN A 204 -18.37 4.50 17.04
C ASN A 204 -19.27 3.97 18.16
N GLY A 205 -19.02 2.73 18.56
CA GLY A 205 -19.80 1.97 19.54
C GLY A 205 -19.25 2.15 20.94
N THR A 206 -19.58 3.28 21.56
CA THR A 206 -19.07 3.68 22.89
C THR A 206 -19.51 2.74 24.01
N HIS A 207 -20.60 1.99 23.85
CA HIS A 207 -21.11 1.03 24.84
C HIS A 207 -20.65 -0.43 24.59
N GLY A 208 -19.75 -0.63 23.63
CA GLY A 208 -19.10 -1.90 23.37
C GLY A 208 -19.84 -2.86 22.41
N LEU A 209 -19.15 -3.96 22.11
CA LEU A 209 -19.44 -4.88 21.01
C LEU A 209 -20.84 -5.52 21.00
N SER A 210 -21.47 -5.66 22.16
CA SER A 210 -22.77 -6.34 22.31
C SER A 210 -23.97 -5.49 21.95
N LEU A 211 -23.78 -4.17 21.79
CA LEU A 211 -24.87 -3.22 21.58
C LEU A 211 -24.86 -2.59 20.18
N HIS A 212 -23.76 -2.75 19.45
CA HIS A 212 -23.56 -2.07 18.18
C HIS A 212 -23.20 -3.06 17.07
N SER A 213 -24.00 -3.05 16.02
CA SER A 213 -23.88 -3.96 14.88
C SER A 213 -23.88 -3.22 13.55
N PHE A 214 -23.04 -3.66 12.63
CA PHE A 214 -23.00 -3.18 11.26
C PHE A 214 -23.02 -4.38 10.31
N VAL A 215 -23.99 -4.40 9.40
CA VAL A 215 -24.14 -5.43 8.38
C VAL A 215 -24.08 -4.77 7.03
N THR A 216 -23.21 -5.28 6.16
CA THR A 216 -23.19 -4.88 4.75
C THR A 216 -23.21 -6.12 3.86
N GLU A 217 -24.11 -6.09 2.88
CA GLU A 217 -24.32 -7.15 1.91
C GLU A 217 -24.45 -6.56 0.51
N ASN A 218 -23.92 -7.23 -0.51
CA ASN A 218 -24.06 -6.84 -1.92
C ASN A 218 -23.66 -5.37 -2.19
N THR A 219 -22.67 -4.85 -1.47
CA THR A 219 -22.33 -3.43 -1.44
C THR A 219 -21.04 -3.15 -2.22
N HIS A 220 -20.97 -1.99 -2.87
CA HIS A 220 -19.84 -1.58 -3.69
C HIS A 220 -19.26 -0.24 -3.22
N PHE A 221 -18.00 -0.25 -2.80
CA PHE A 221 -17.20 0.94 -2.50
C PHE A 221 -16.20 1.15 -3.62
N THR A 222 -16.46 2.09 -4.53
CA THR A 222 -15.63 2.30 -5.72
C THR A 222 -14.95 3.65 -5.67
N GLY A 223 -13.62 3.67 -5.81
CA GLY A 223 -12.85 4.91 -5.90
C GLY A 223 -12.88 5.77 -4.64
N ILE A 224 -13.02 5.15 -3.47
CA ILE A 224 -13.03 5.83 -2.17
C ILE A 224 -11.60 6.07 -1.69
N ASP A 225 -11.17 7.33 -1.78
CA ASP A 225 -9.80 7.75 -1.47
C ASP A 225 -9.72 8.65 -0.23
N ARG A 226 -8.51 8.91 0.23
CA ARG A 226 -8.20 9.69 1.42
C ARG A 226 -7.07 10.67 1.15
N LYS A 227 -7.36 11.95 1.34
CA LYS A 227 -6.37 13.04 1.28
C LYS A 227 -5.49 13.12 2.53
N LEU A 228 -6.07 12.96 3.73
CA LEU A 228 -5.39 12.95 5.04
C LEU A 228 -6.15 12.05 6.03
N GLY A 229 -5.50 11.55 7.09
CA GLY A 229 -6.10 10.68 8.13
C GLY A 229 -5.63 9.22 8.08
N SER A 230 -6.31 8.30 8.78
CA SER A 230 -5.90 6.87 8.88
C SER A 230 -6.84 5.85 8.22
N GLY A 231 -8.00 6.26 7.70
CA GLY A 231 -8.97 5.41 6.99
C GLY A 231 -9.61 6.14 5.80
N SER A 232 -10.11 5.42 4.78
CA SER A 232 -10.82 6.03 3.64
C SER A 232 -12.31 5.66 3.56
N SER A 233 -12.64 4.37 3.63
CA SER A 233 -14.02 3.89 3.45
C SER A 233 -14.75 3.76 4.77
N ILE A 234 -14.21 2.97 5.70
CA ILE A 234 -14.89 2.62 6.96
C ILE A 234 -13.90 2.74 8.13
N ILE A 235 -14.31 3.40 9.20
CA ILE A 235 -13.66 3.30 10.51
C ILE A 235 -14.66 2.66 11.46
N ALA A 236 -14.25 1.61 12.15
CA ALA A 236 -15.07 0.89 13.11
C ALA A 236 -14.38 0.75 14.47
N ILE A 237 -15.05 1.28 15.50
CA ILE A 237 -14.60 1.23 16.89
C ILE A 237 -15.74 0.67 17.74
N GLY A 238 -15.52 -0.41 18.48
CA GLY A 238 -16.54 -0.96 19.38
C GLY A 238 -17.76 -1.59 18.70
N PHE A 239 -17.68 -1.98 17.43
CA PHE A 239 -18.78 -2.58 16.65
C PHE A 239 -18.55 -4.07 16.36
N THR A 240 -19.65 -4.79 16.17
CA THR A 240 -19.67 -6.13 15.54
C THR A 240 -20.04 -5.99 14.06
N LEU A 241 -19.17 -6.44 13.15
CA LEU A 241 -19.30 -6.23 11.70
C LEU A 241 -19.48 -7.56 10.97
N ASN A 242 -20.48 -7.61 10.09
CA ASN A 242 -20.64 -8.63 9.05
C ASN A 242 -20.53 -7.96 7.68
N ILE A 243 -19.46 -8.23 6.94
CA ILE A 243 -19.20 -7.70 5.60
C ILE A 243 -19.25 -8.86 4.61
N ILE A 244 -20.30 -8.90 3.80
CA ILE A 244 -20.66 -10.06 2.97
C ILE A 244 -20.87 -9.61 1.52
N ASN A 245 -20.38 -10.38 0.55
CA ASN A 245 -20.54 -10.11 -0.88
C ASN A 245 -20.28 -8.63 -1.24
N THR A 246 -19.20 -8.07 -0.68
CA THR A 246 -18.90 -6.62 -0.76
C THR A 246 -17.62 -6.41 -1.56
N GLN A 247 -17.56 -5.32 -2.32
CA GLN A 247 -16.39 -4.98 -3.12
C GLN A 247 -15.80 -3.63 -2.70
N PHE A 248 -14.49 -3.60 -2.42
CA PHE A 248 -13.69 -2.41 -2.21
C PHE A 248 -12.73 -2.29 -3.38
N ILE A 249 -13.03 -1.36 -4.29
CA ILE A 249 -12.31 -1.16 -5.54
C ILE A 249 -11.67 0.22 -5.51
N GLY A 250 -10.35 0.29 -5.65
CA GLY A 250 -9.65 1.57 -5.74
C GLY A 250 -9.94 2.31 -7.04
N GLN A 251 -9.40 3.52 -7.18
CA GLN A 251 -9.55 4.26 -8.43
C GLN A 251 -8.76 3.55 -9.53
N ILE A 252 -9.46 3.13 -10.58
CA ILE A 252 -8.80 2.68 -11.81
C ILE A 252 -8.17 3.95 -12.41
N PRO A 253 -6.85 4.01 -12.63
CA PRO A 253 -6.25 5.11 -13.34
C PRO A 253 -6.90 5.14 -14.72
N SER A 254 -7.76 6.14 -14.96
CA SER A 254 -8.35 6.34 -16.26
C SER A 254 -7.22 6.61 -17.24
N SER A 255 -6.95 5.65 -18.11
CA SER A 255 -5.99 5.73 -19.21
C SER A 255 -6.51 6.65 -20.32
N THR A 256 -7.01 7.84 -19.99
CA THR A 256 -7.42 8.87 -20.97
C THR A 256 -7.79 10.16 -20.24
N THR A 257 -6.79 10.97 -19.89
CA THR A 257 -6.90 12.45 -19.89
C THR A 257 -5.50 13.05 -19.76
N SER A 258 -4.77 12.99 -20.87
CA SER A 258 -3.67 13.90 -21.13
C SER A 258 -4.23 15.31 -21.36
N SER A 259 -4.52 16.06 -20.30
CA SER A 259 -4.65 17.52 -20.38
C SER A 259 -4.71 18.18 -19.00
N THR A 260 -3.59 18.77 -18.61
CA THR A 260 -3.52 20.07 -17.91
C THR A 260 -4.55 20.34 -16.80
N SER A 261 -4.54 19.51 -15.78
CA SER A 261 -4.79 19.94 -14.42
C SER A 261 -3.81 19.20 -13.52
N LYS A 262 -2.61 19.78 -13.39
CA LYS A 262 -1.76 19.61 -12.21
C LYS A 262 -2.50 20.20 -11.00
N SER A 263 -3.65 19.60 -10.65
CA SER A 263 -4.14 19.69 -9.29
C SER A 263 -3.15 18.89 -8.48
N SER A 264 -2.45 19.59 -7.61
CA SER A 264 -1.63 19.04 -6.55
C SER A 264 -2.48 18.12 -5.67
N ILE A 265 -2.74 16.90 -6.15
CA ILE A 265 -2.86 15.74 -5.28
C ILE A 265 -1.52 15.72 -4.58
N ASN A 266 -1.52 15.99 -3.29
CA ASN A 266 -0.35 15.85 -2.45
C ASN A 266 0.01 14.35 -2.46
N SER A 267 0.70 13.89 -3.50
CA SER A 267 1.78 12.94 -3.33
C SER A 267 2.57 13.47 -2.14
N TYR A 268 2.68 12.68 -1.08
CA TYR A 268 3.56 12.96 0.05
C TYR A 268 4.79 13.72 -0.45
N LYS A 269 4.87 15.03 -0.17
CA LYS A 269 6.03 15.85 -0.53
C LYS A 269 7.20 15.28 0.26
N LYS A 270 7.95 14.36 -0.36
CA LYS A 270 9.24 13.86 0.10
C LYS A 270 10.20 15.05 0.12
N ASN A 271 10.35 15.68 1.28
CA ASN A 271 11.58 16.38 1.65
C ASN A 271 12.16 15.70 2.89
N LYS A 272 12.60 14.46 2.67
CA LYS A 272 13.68 13.78 3.38
C LYS A 272 13.93 12.48 2.61
N ILE A 273 15.18 12.16 2.34
CA ILE A 273 15.60 10.79 2.04
C ILE A 273 15.38 10.03 3.36
N ASN A 274 14.13 9.68 3.65
CA ASN A 274 13.82 8.69 4.67
C ASN A 274 14.18 7.35 4.06
N ASP A 275 14.84 6.50 4.83
CA ASP A 275 15.07 5.11 4.49
C ASP A 275 13.77 4.52 3.91
N GLU A 276 13.82 4.03 2.68
CA GLU A 276 12.66 3.50 1.98
C GLU A 276 12.22 2.23 2.70
N GLN A 277 11.19 2.33 3.54
CA GLN A 277 10.64 1.19 4.30
C GLN A 277 9.32 0.74 3.69
N CYS A 278 9.02 -0.56 3.85
CA CYS A 278 7.78 -1.18 3.41
C CYS A 278 6.61 -0.86 4.35
N ASP A 279 6.79 0.00 5.35
CA ASP A 279 5.79 0.25 6.38
C ASP A 279 4.76 1.29 5.91
N TRP A 280 3.50 1.13 6.33
CA TRP A 280 2.43 2.09 6.08
C TRP A 280 1.46 2.12 7.26
N SER A 281 0.67 3.20 7.35
CA SER A 281 -0.27 3.46 8.46
C SER A 281 -1.70 3.72 8.01
N THR A 282 -1.98 3.49 6.73
CA THR A 282 -3.25 3.80 6.09
C THR A 282 -3.99 2.51 5.73
N SER A 283 -5.31 2.59 5.56
CA SER A 283 -6.13 1.48 5.06
C SER A 283 -7.47 2.00 4.53
N SER A 284 -8.19 1.19 3.77
CA SER A 284 -9.57 1.45 3.39
C SER A 284 -10.54 1.20 4.53
N ILE A 285 -10.28 0.16 5.34
CA ILE A 285 -11.07 -0.15 6.54
C ILE A 285 -10.17 -0.22 7.76
N LYS A 286 -10.50 0.58 8.78
CA LYS A 286 -9.84 0.55 10.09
C LYS A 286 -10.76 -0.07 11.14
N ILE A 287 -10.23 -1.03 11.91
CA ILE A 287 -10.98 -1.84 12.88
C ILE A 287 -10.26 -1.82 14.23
N GLU A 288 -10.89 -1.25 15.26
CA GLU A 288 -10.37 -1.18 16.63
C GLU A 288 -11.45 -1.61 17.61
N LYS A 289 -11.07 -2.36 18.66
CA LYS A 289 -12.00 -2.82 19.71
C LYS A 289 -13.29 -3.46 19.15
N SER A 290 -13.17 -4.04 17.95
CA SER A 290 -14.27 -4.46 17.09
C SER A 290 -14.08 -5.92 16.67
N ILE A 291 -15.17 -6.61 16.37
CA ILE A 291 -15.15 -7.96 15.78
C ILE A 291 -15.67 -7.83 14.36
N ALA A 292 -14.89 -8.24 13.37
CA ALA A 292 -15.30 -8.18 11.97
C ALA A 292 -15.18 -9.54 11.29
N TYR A 293 -16.22 -9.89 10.54
CA TYR A 293 -16.31 -11.10 9.75
C TYR A 293 -16.50 -10.72 8.28
N PHE A 294 -15.58 -11.18 7.42
CA PHE A 294 -15.59 -10.94 5.98
C PHE A 294 -15.88 -12.24 5.22
N ASP A 295 -16.89 -12.20 4.36
CA ASP A 295 -17.29 -13.30 3.49
C ASP A 295 -17.53 -12.81 2.06
N SER A 296 -17.00 -13.53 1.08
CA SER A 296 -17.16 -13.23 -0.35
C SER A 296 -16.82 -11.77 -0.67
N THR A 297 -15.82 -11.22 0.01
CA THR A 297 -15.44 -9.81 -0.07
C THR A 297 -14.18 -9.65 -0.91
N THR A 298 -14.15 -8.66 -1.81
CA THR A 298 -12.98 -8.39 -2.66
C THR A 298 -12.37 -7.03 -2.31
N PHE A 299 -11.05 -7.00 -2.11
CA PHE A 299 -10.25 -5.79 -1.99
C PHE A 299 -9.27 -5.70 -3.15
N THR A 300 -9.45 -4.72 -4.05
CA THR A 300 -8.60 -4.60 -5.22
C THR A 300 -8.29 -3.17 -5.64
N GLY A 301 -7.10 -2.95 -6.18
CA GLY A 301 -6.65 -1.65 -6.69
C GLY A 301 -6.50 -0.58 -5.62
N LEU A 302 -6.48 -0.93 -4.32
CA LEU A 302 -6.46 0.03 -3.23
C LEU A 302 -5.06 0.60 -2.98
N GLU A 303 -4.94 1.94 -3.01
CA GLU A 303 -3.67 2.63 -2.81
C GLU A 303 -3.29 2.83 -1.34
N ASN A 304 -4.32 3.03 -0.51
CA ASN A 304 -4.17 3.23 0.92
C ASN A 304 -3.96 1.92 1.69
N GLY A 305 -4.13 0.76 1.04
CA GLY A 305 -4.12 -0.57 1.65
C GLY A 305 -5.52 -1.03 2.06
N ALA A 306 -5.74 -2.34 2.25
CA ALA A 306 -7.08 -2.87 2.48
C ALA A 306 -7.56 -2.69 3.93
N LEU A 307 -6.88 -3.31 4.90
CA LEU A 307 -7.31 -3.36 6.30
C LEU A 307 -6.26 -2.85 7.27
N SER A 308 -6.70 -2.16 8.31
CA SER A 308 -5.92 -1.87 9.52
C SER A 308 -6.63 -2.44 10.74
N ILE A 309 -5.98 -3.38 11.42
CA ILE A 309 -6.48 -4.04 12.63
C ILE A 309 -5.69 -3.49 13.80
N GLY A 310 -6.32 -2.60 14.56
CA GLY A 310 -5.72 -1.94 15.70
C GLY A 310 -6.00 -2.64 17.02
N GLU A 311 -5.83 -1.89 18.12
CA GLU A 311 -6.01 -2.35 19.50
C GLU A 311 -7.32 -3.14 19.68
N GLY A 312 -7.21 -4.39 20.15
CA GLY A 312 -8.35 -5.28 20.44
C GLY A 312 -9.23 -5.64 19.25
N GLY A 313 -8.85 -5.26 18.02
CA GLY A 313 -9.55 -5.63 16.80
C GLY A 313 -9.40 -7.13 16.52
N LYS A 314 -10.51 -7.79 16.18
CA LYS A 314 -10.54 -9.22 15.85
C LYS A 314 -11.17 -9.40 14.48
N VAL A 315 -10.37 -9.79 13.50
CA VAL A 315 -10.82 -9.96 12.11
C VAL A 315 -10.79 -11.42 11.71
N THR A 316 -11.85 -11.86 11.05
CA THR A 316 -11.93 -13.16 10.39
C THR A 316 -12.19 -12.95 8.90
N LEU A 317 -11.27 -13.42 8.06
CA LEU A 317 -11.42 -13.49 6.60
C LEU A 317 -11.69 -14.94 6.21
N THR A 318 -12.81 -15.20 5.55
CA THR A 318 -13.10 -16.52 4.97
C THR A 318 -12.29 -16.77 3.69
N ASN A 319 -12.31 -18.00 3.18
CA ASN A 319 -11.60 -18.38 1.95
C ASN A 319 -12.13 -17.69 0.69
N SER A 320 -13.35 -17.16 0.74
CA SER A 320 -13.99 -16.39 -0.32
C SER A 320 -13.62 -14.90 -0.26
N THR A 321 -12.93 -14.45 0.79
CA THR A 321 -12.40 -13.08 0.88
C THR A 321 -11.05 -13.02 0.19
N VAL A 322 -10.89 -12.11 -0.78
CA VAL A 322 -9.69 -12.03 -1.62
C VAL A 322 -9.12 -10.61 -1.69
N MET A 323 -7.79 -10.52 -1.76
CA MET A 323 -7.03 -9.27 -1.83
C MET A 323 -5.98 -9.38 -2.93
N TYR A 324 -5.98 -8.45 -3.88
CA TYR A 324 -5.00 -8.40 -4.97
C TYR A 324 -4.88 -7.02 -5.59
N GLY A 325 -3.71 -6.70 -6.17
CA GLY A 325 -3.50 -5.44 -6.89
C GLY A 325 -3.52 -4.18 -6.00
N ASN A 326 -3.51 -4.31 -4.68
CA ASN A 326 -3.50 -3.19 -3.74
C ASN A 326 -2.09 -2.60 -3.64
N LYS A 327 -1.81 -1.54 -4.41
CA LYS A 327 -0.49 -0.93 -4.54
C LYS A 327 -0.57 0.58 -4.29
N PRO A 328 0.40 1.18 -3.58
CA PRO A 328 0.41 2.62 -3.36
C PRO A 328 0.61 3.43 -4.65
N SER A 329 -0.04 4.58 -4.76
CA SER A 329 0.14 5.53 -5.85
C SER A 329 1.41 6.36 -5.72
N GLY A 330 1.86 6.88 -6.86
CA GLY A 330 3.00 7.81 -6.94
C GLY A 330 4.34 7.19 -6.59
N VAL A 331 4.40 5.85 -6.53
CA VAL A 331 5.62 5.10 -6.27
C VAL A 331 6.31 4.76 -7.59
N SER A 332 7.63 4.96 -7.65
CA SER A 332 8.47 4.71 -8.83
C SER A 332 9.67 3.83 -8.49
N GLY A 333 10.30 3.26 -9.52
CA GLY A 333 11.47 2.39 -9.37
C GLY A 333 11.18 1.10 -8.60
N ARG A 334 12.13 0.65 -7.78
CA ARG A 334 12.09 -0.61 -7.02
C ARG A 334 10.91 -0.81 -6.06
N LEU A 335 10.13 0.24 -5.77
CA LEU A 335 8.95 0.15 -4.91
C LEU A 335 7.65 -0.02 -5.71
N GLN A 336 7.67 -0.03 -7.05
CA GLN A 336 6.45 -0.10 -7.89
C GLN A 336 5.60 -1.37 -7.68
N ASN A 337 6.20 -2.44 -7.16
CA ASN A 337 5.55 -3.73 -6.96
C ASN A 337 5.22 -4.03 -5.50
N ILE A 338 5.40 -3.07 -4.58
CA ILE A 338 4.95 -3.24 -3.20
C ILE A 338 3.44 -3.31 -3.14
N GLN A 339 2.93 -4.21 -2.30
CA GLN A 339 1.50 -4.27 -2.01
C GLN A 339 1.21 -3.92 -0.56
N ARG A 340 -0.03 -3.50 -0.32
CA ARG A 340 -0.55 -3.11 0.98
C ARG A 340 -1.86 -3.82 1.23
N ASN A 341 -1.83 -4.95 1.91
CA ASN A 341 -3.05 -5.67 2.23
C ASN A 341 -3.50 -5.35 3.65
N ILE A 342 -2.71 -5.74 4.66
CA ILE A 342 -3.17 -5.67 6.04
C ILE A 342 -2.11 -5.06 6.96
N ILE A 343 -2.50 -4.13 7.81
CA ILE A 343 -1.76 -3.75 9.01
C ILE A 343 -2.40 -4.49 10.19
N CYS A 344 -1.58 -5.17 10.99
CA CYS A 344 -2.02 -5.80 12.23
C CYS A 344 -1.12 -5.32 13.38
N ASP A 345 -1.63 -4.40 14.17
CA ASP A 345 -0.88 -3.75 15.23
C ASP A 345 -1.80 -3.31 16.38
N GLY A 346 -1.92 -4.16 17.40
CA GLY A 346 -2.65 -3.83 18.62
C GLY A 346 -1.76 -3.21 19.69
N THR A 347 -2.07 -3.51 20.95
CA THR A 347 -1.17 -3.24 22.08
C THR A 347 -0.79 -4.55 22.76
N VAL A 348 0.24 -4.54 23.60
CA VAL A 348 0.67 -5.74 24.34
C VAL A 348 -0.44 -6.26 25.25
N SER A 349 -1.23 -5.37 25.85
CA SER A 349 -2.37 -5.73 26.72
C SER A 349 -3.63 -6.08 25.95
N ASN A 350 -3.77 -5.61 24.71
CA ASN A 350 -4.97 -5.78 23.90
C ASN A 350 -4.61 -5.94 22.42
N LYS A 351 -4.11 -7.15 22.11
CA LYS A 351 -3.55 -7.48 20.80
C LYS A 351 -4.61 -7.45 19.70
N ALA A 352 -4.16 -7.08 18.50
CA ALA A 352 -4.89 -7.29 17.26
C ALA A 352 -4.89 -8.78 16.92
N GLN A 353 -5.98 -9.28 16.32
CA GLN A 353 -6.11 -10.68 15.90
C GLN A 353 -6.57 -10.76 14.44
N LEU A 354 -5.85 -11.55 13.64
CA LEU A 354 -6.22 -11.87 12.27
C LEU A 354 -6.35 -13.38 12.09
N ARG A 355 -7.55 -13.83 11.72
CA ARG A 355 -7.84 -15.20 11.29
C ARG A 355 -8.10 -15.17 9.80
N ALA A 356 -7.20 -15.73 8.99
CA ALA A 356 -7.38 -15.79 7.55
C ALA A 356 -6.65 -17.01 6.99
N ASN A 357 -7.04 -17.42 5.79
CA ASN A 357 -6.28 -18.43 5.04
C ASN A 357 -5.45 -17.75 3.96
N SER A 358 -4.38 -18.42 3.58
CA SER A 358 -3.38 -17.92 2.66
C SER A 358 -3.92 -17.77 1.25
N VAL A 359 -5.06 -18.41 0.94
CA VAL A 359 -5.83 -18.28 -0.31
C VAL A 359 -6.48 -16.90 -0.47
N SER A 360 -6.63 -16.13 0.62
CA SER A 360 -7.16 -14.77 0.55
C SER A 360 -6.20 -13.77 -0.09
N PHE A 361 -4.94 -14.15 -0.32
CA PHE A 361 -3.89 -13.27 -0.83
C PHE A 361 -3.45 -13.74 -2.20
N LEU A 362 -3.81 -12.97 -3.23
CA LEU A 362 -3.58 -13.34 -4.62
C LEU A 362 -2.59 -12.38 -5.28
N ILE A 363 -1.91 -12.86 -6.32
CA ILE A 363 -1.03 -12.04 -7.18
C ILE A 363 -1.89 -11.05 -7.96
N ASP A 364 -2.98 -11.55 -8.53
CA ASP A 364 -3.93 -10.82 -9.36
C ASP A 364 -5.32 -11.52 -9.32
N GLY A 365 -6.23 -11.06 -10.17
CA GLY A 365 -7.59 -11.62 -10.30
C GLY A 365 -7.65 -13.02 -10.93
N SER A 366 -6.53 -13.64 -11.33
CA SER A 366 -6.52 -15.00 -11.89
C SER A 366 -6.78 -16.09 -10.85
N GLY A 367 -6.71 -15.77 -9.56
CA GLY A 367 -6.79 -16.75 -8.47
C GLY A 367 -5.43 -17.34 -8.06
N THR A 368 -4.34 -16.91 -8.69
CA THR A 368 -3.00 -17.37 -8.30
C THR A 368 -2.61 -16.80 -6.94
N GLN A 369 -2.27 -17.69 -6.00
CA GLN A 369 -1.90 -17.31 -4.64
C GLN A 369 -0.55 -16.58 -4.61
N SER A 370 -0.48 -15.47 -3.87
CA SER A 370 0.77 -14.72 -3.67
C SER A 370 1.63 -15.37 -2.58
N THR A 371 2.93 -15.52 -2.82
CA THR A 371 3.89 -15.94 -1.78
C THR A 371 3.93 -14.93 -0.63
N ASN A 372 3.89 -13.64 -0.96
CA ASN A 372 3.85 -12.54 0.00
C ASN A 372 2.39 -12.24 0.36
N LYS A 373 2.04 -12.35 1.65
CA LYS A 373 0.68 -12.04 2.11
C LYS A 373 0.47 -10.54 2.30
N TRP A 374 1.57 -9.77 2.40
CA TRP A 374 1.57 -8.32 2.59
C TRP A 374 0.81 -7.91 3.85
N ILE A 375 1.08 -8.65 4.93
CA ILE A 375 0.60 -8.36 6.28
C ILE A 375 1.74 -7.73 7.07
N LEU A 376 1.64 -6.44 7.37
CA LEU A 376 2.52 -5.75 8.32
C LEU A 376 2.06 -6.12 9.73
N SER A 377 2.64 -7.18 10.30
CA SER A 377 2.33 -7.69 11.63
C SER A 377 3.48 -7.47 12.60
N LYS A 378 3.20 -6.93 13.79
CA LYS A 378 4.18 -6.89 14.89
C LYS A 378 3.95 -8.06 15.85
N LYS A 379 4.99 -8.88 16.07
CA LYS A 379 4.90 -10.13 16.85
C LYS A 379 4.30 -9.96 18.25
N ASP A 380 4.60 -8.86 18.94
CA ASP A 380 4.16 -8.64 20.32
C ASP A 380 2.72 -8.10 20.44
N THR A 381 2.21 -7.49 19.36
CA THR A 381 0.91 -6.78 19.35
C THR A 381 -0.11 -7.35 18.38
N CYS A 382 0.27 -8.36 17.58
CA CYS A 382 -0.58 -9.04 16.62
C CYS A 382 -0.52 -10.56 16.78
N GLU A 383 -1.68 -11.21 16.71
CA GLU A 383 -1.81 -12.67 16.68
C GLU A 383 -2.41 -13.12 15.35
N LEU A 384 -1.67 -13.98 14.65
CA LEU A 384 -2.09 -14.61 13.40
C LEU A 384 -2.57 -16.03 13.68
N PHE A 385 -3.69 -16.42 13.09
CA PHE A 385 -4.30 -17.75 13.26
C PHE A 385 -4.52 -18.46 11.93
N TRP A 386 -4.87 -19.75 12.00
CA TRP A 386 -5.05 -20.66 10.86
C TRP A 386 -3.76 -20.83 10.07
N ASP A 387 -3.79 -20.94 8.75
CA ASP A 387 -2.56 -21.23 7.98
C ASP A 387 -1.53 -20.08 8.05
N LEU A 388 -1.96 -18.86 8.42
CA LEU A 388 -1.06 -17.73 8.64
C LEU A 388 -0.19 -17.90 9.89
N SER A 389 -0.58 -18.73 10.87
CA SER A 389 0.20 -18.88 12.11
C SER A 389 1.56 -19.54 11.88
N ASN A 390 1.73 -20.21 10.75
CA ASN A 390 2.96 -20.95 10.41
C ASN A 390 3.85 -20.18 9.42
N ILE A 391 3.41 -19.02 8.94
CA ILE A 391 4.19 -18.21 8.00
C ILE A 391 5.24 -17.43 8.77
N ALA A 392 6.51 -17.70 8.48
CA ALA A 392 7.64 -17.06 9.16
C ALA A 392 7.66 -15.53 8.97
N ASN A 393 7.29 -15.04 7.78
CA ASN A 393 7.18 -13.63 7.47
C ASN A 393 6.04 -13.36 6.46
N PRO A 394 4.89 -12.87 6.91
CA PRO A 394 3.73 -12.65 6.04
C PRO A 394 3.79 -11.30 5.32
N LEU A 395 4.68 -10.38 5.71
CA LEU A 395 4.81 -9.07 5.07
C LEU A 395 5.44 -9.24 3.69
N TYR A 396 6.70 -9.67 3.68
CA TYR A 396 7.50 -9.70 2.47
C TYR A 396 8.69 -10.64 2.65
N THR A 397 8.83 -11.57 1.71
CA THR A 397 9.97 -12.48 1.55
C THR A 397 10.49 -12.34 0.12
N PRO A 398 11.76 -11.94 -0.07
CA PRO A 398 12.32 -11.88 -1.41
C PRO A 398 12.48 -13.27 -2.00
N ILE A 399 12.29 -13.39 -3.31
CA ILE A 399 12.45 -14.65 -4.05
C ILE A 399 13.67 -14.51 -4.94
N ILE A 400 14.75 -15.18 -4.56
CA ILE A 400 16.05 -15.08 -5.24
C ILE A 400 16.21 -16.30 -6.15
N SER A 401 16.44 -16.04 -7.44
CA SER A 401 16.73 -17.06 -8.44
C SER A 401 18.23 -17.23 -8.68
N GLU A 402 19.01 -16.14 -8.57
CA GLU A 402 20.44 -16.15 -8.81
C GLU A 402 21.18 -15.23 -7.82
N PHE A 403 22.31 -15.71 -7.28
CA PHE A 403 23.22 -14.91 -6.47
C PHE A 403 24.65 -15.17 -6.94
N LYS A 404 25.36 -14.09 -7.31
CA LYS A 404 26.75 -14.10 -7.78
C LYS A 404 27.57 -13.07 -7.01
N ALA A 405 28.85 -13.37 -6.83
CA ALA A 405 29.80 -12.49 -6.18
C ALA A 405 31.18 -12.63 -6.84
N ASP A 406 31.75 -11.52 -7.27
CA ASP A 406 33.03 -11.44 -7.97
C ASP A 406 33.90 -10.30 -7.41
N VAL A 407 35.21 -10.47 -7.46
CA VAL A 407 36.18 -9.45 -7.04
C VAL A 407 36.11 -8.27 -8.02
N ASN A 408 35.83 -7.05 -7.52
CA ASN A 408 35.85 -5.85 -8.35
C ASN A 408 37.30 -5.41 -8.59
N GLN A 409 37.86 -5.84 -9.73
CA GLN A 409 39.26 -5.59 -10.08
C GLN A 409 39.59 -4.12 -10.33
N LYS A 410 38.60 -3.26 -10.60
CA LYS A 410 38.82 -1.86 -11.00
C LYS A 410 38.80 -0.89 -9.82
N GLU A 411 37.85 -1.07 -8.90
CA GLU A 411 37.60 -0.13 -7.80
C GLU A 411 37.88 -0.73 -6.41
N GLY A 412 38.25 -2.01 -6.35
CA GLY A 412 38.36 -2.76 -5.09
C GLY A 412 36.99 -3.17 -4.54
N GLY A 413 37.00 -4.07 -3.57
CA GLY A 413 35.80 -4.66 -2.97
C GLY A 413 35.20 -5.81 -3.80
N ILE A 414 34.00 -6.23 -3.42
CA ILE A 414 33.31 -7.37 -4.03
C ILE A 414 32.02 -6.90 -4.66
N GLN A 415 31.90 -7.10 -5.96
CA GLN A 415 30.67 -6.86 -6.69
C GLN A 415 29.75 -8.07 -6.52
N ILE A 416 28.53 -7.83 -6.10
CA ILE A 416 27.48 -8.85 -6.02
C ILE A 416 26.39 -8.55 -7.03
N GLN A 417 25.84 -9.61 -7.60
CA GLN A 417 24.68 -9.57 -8.47
C GLN A 417 23.61 -10.52 -7.94
N ILE A 418 22.40 -10.01 -7.75
CA ILE A 418 21.25 -10.78 -7.28
C ILE A 418 20.17 -10.67 -8.35
N LYS A 419 19.59 -11.80 -8.75
CA LYS A 419 18.37 -11.84 -9.57
C LYS A 419 17.25 -12.58 -8.86
N GLY A 420 16.02 -12.21 -9.17
CA GLY A 420 14.84 -12.74 -8.52
C GLY A 420 13.56 -12.38 -9.22
N THR A 421 12.44 -12.76 -8.61
CA THR A 421 11.08 -12.44 -9.07
C THR A 421 10.32 -11.54 -8.08
N SER A 422 10.94 -11.25 -6.93
CA SER A 422 10.42 -10.33 -5.93
C SER A 422 11.61 -9.78 -5.13
N LEU A 423 12.20 -8.69 -5.61
CA LEU A 423 13.33 -7.98 -4.99
C LEU A 423 12.97 -6.53 -4.66
N VAL A 424 11.97 -6.34 -3.82
CA VAL A 424 11.58 -5.03 -3.28
C VAL A 424 12.63 -4.51 -2.29
N GLY A 425 13.12 -3.29 -2.55
CA GLY A 425 14.05 -2.59 -1.66
C GLY A 425 13.30 -1.88 -0.56
N CYS A 426 13.25 -2.49 0.62
CA CYS A 426 12.53 -1.90 1.75
C CYS A 426 13.16 -2.11 3.13
N GLY A 427 14.49 -2.26 3.15
CA GLY A 427 15.29 -2.39 4.36
C GLY A 427 15.17 -3.76 5.02
N ARG A 428 14.77 -4.78 4.25
CA ARG A 428 14.51 -6.15 4.74
C ARG A 428 15.52 -7.17 4.23
N ILE A 429 16.57 -6.74 3.52
CA ILE A 429 17.60 -7.60 2.94
C ILE A 429 18.98 -7.16 3.44
N TRP A 430 19.73 -8.11 4.02
CA TRP A 430 21.08 -7.90 4.53
C TRP A 430 22.08 -8.84 3.89
N ILE A 431 23.29 -8.35 3.69
CA ILE A 431 24.45 -9.14 3.26
C ILE A 431 25.33 -9.37 4.49
N ARG A 432 25.43 -10.64 4.91
CA ARG A 432 26.31 -11.07 5.99
C ARG A 432 27.59 -11.64 5.41
N ILE A 433 28.72 -11.16 5.90
CA ILE A 433 30.05 -11.57 5.46
C ILE A 433 30.81 -12.10 6.67
N SER A 434 31.47 -13.25 6.49
CA SER A 434 32.33 -13.87 7.51
C SER A 434 33.63 -14.37 6.89
N GLU A 435 34.72 -14.26 7.63
CA GLU A 435 36.00 -14.89 7.26
C GLU A 435 35.87 -16.42 7.34
N ILE A 436 36.44 -17.13 6.36
CA ILE A 436 36.53 -18.60 6.39
C ILE A 436 37.91 -18.96 6.94
N ASN A 437 37.96 -19.58 8.13
CA ASN A 437 39.20 -20.16 8.62
C ASN A 437 39.55 -21.37 7.74
N PRO A 438 40.75 -21.43 7.12
CA PRO A 438 41.14 -22.54 6.25
C PRO A 438 41.18 -23.91 6.95
N SER A 439 41.17 -23.95 8.29
CA SER A 439 41.38 -25.14 9.10
C SER A 439 40.15 -26.06 9.26
N THR A 440 38.98 -25.71 8.71
CA THR A 440 37.77 -26.55 8.78
C THR A 440 37.09 -26.70 7.42
N SER A 441 37.84 -27.20 6.44
CA SER A 441 37.30 -27.60 5.14
C SER A 441 37.02 -29.11 5.10
N THR A 442 35.89 -29.53 5.68
CA THR A 442 35.20 -30.77 5.25
C THR A 442 33.69 -30.55 5.30
N PRO A 443 32.96 -30.82 4.20
CA PRO A 443 31.53 -30.60 4.13
C PRO A 443 30.77 -31.87 4.54
N THR A 444 30.45 -32.05 5.82
CA THR A 444 29.39 -33.01 6.22
C THR A 444 28.79 -32.67 7.59
N SER A 445 27.46 -32.57 7.58
CA SER A 445 26.48 -32.69 8.67
C SER A 445 26.60 -31.80 9.90
N GLU A 446 25.49 -31.09 10.15
CA GLU A 446 24.92 -30.71 11.45
C GLU A 446 25.69 -31.20 12.69
N LYS A 447 26.51 -30.32 13.25
CA LYS A 447 26.75 -30.27 14.68
C LYS A 447 27.03 -28.84 15.10
N SER A 448 26.17 -28.32 15.97
CA SER A 448 26.29 -26.98 16.57
C SER A 448 27.69 -26.77 17.15
N PRO A 449 28.41 -25.70 16.80
CA PRO A 449 29.66 -25.37 17.47
C PRO A 449 29.31 -24.61 18.75
N THR A 450 29.22 -25.33 19.87
CA THR A 450 29.56 -24.74 21.16
C THR A 450 31.07 -24.62 21.23
N THR A 451 31.59 -23.39 21.08
CA THR A 451 32.48 -22.64 21.99
C THR A 451 33.15 -21.52 21.18
N ASN A 452 33.17 -20.30 21.73
CA ASN A 452 33.63 -19.04 21.16
C ASN A 452 35.00 -19.11 20.44
N ASP A 453 34.96 -19.13 19.11
CA ASP A 453 36.02 -18.52 18.28
C ASP A 453 35.33 -17.41 17.48
N ASP A 454 35.61 -16.16 17.83
CA ASP A 454 34.99 -14.96 17.25
C ASP A 454 35.44 -14.77 15.79
N LEU A 455 34.86 -15.56 14.87
CA LEU A 455 34.95 -15.28 13.45
C LEU A 455 34.42 -13.86 13.22
N LYS A 456 35.29 -12.97 12.75
CA LYS A 456 34.93 -11.59 12.43
C LYS A 456 33.82 -11.60 11.39
N LYS A 457 32.76 -10.85 11.67
CA LYS A 457 31.55 -10.75 10.84
C LYS A 457 31.22 -9.29 10.63
N VAL A 458 30.83 -8.96 9.40
CA VAL A 458 30.27 -7.65 9.06
C VAL A 458 28.95 -7.88 8.34
N ILE A 459 27.99 -7.00 8.61
CA ILE A 459 26.65 -7.06 8.02
C ILE A 459 26.36 -5.71 7.37
N TYR A 460 25.92 -5.77 6.11
CA TYR A 460 25.56 -4.59 5.33
C TYR A 460 24.07 -4.64 4.96
N PRO A 461 23.28 -3.58 5.21
CA PRO A 461 21.99 -3.43 4.55
C PRO A 461 22.19 -3.36 3.04
N LEU A 462 21.50 -4.18 2.26
CA LEU A 462 21.73 -4.29 0.82
C LEU A 462 21.48 -2.95 0.12
N GLU A 463 20.47 -2.19 0.57
CA GLU A 463 20.11 -0.88 0.05
C GLU A 463 21.24 0.16 0.18
N LYS A 464 22.14 -0.01 1.17
CA LYS A 464 23.27 0.92 1.39
C LYS A 464 24.47 0.64 0.49
N ILE A 465 24.57 -0.57 -0.05
CA ILE A 465 25.67 -1.02 -0.90
C ILE A 465 25.25 -1.27 -2.35
N ALA A 466 23.95 -1.16 -2.66
CA ALA A 466 23.40 -1.27 -4.00
C ALA A 466 23.88 -0.10 -4.87
N SER A 467 24.54 -0.42 -5.98
CA SER A 467 24.92 0.54 -7.01
C SER A 467 23.85 0.65 -8.11
N GLN A 468 23.09 -0.42 -8.35
CA GLN A 468 21.93 -0.43 -9.25
C GLN A 468 20.81 -1.29 -8.65
N TRP A 469 19.60 -0.74 -8.57
CA TRP A 469 18.41 -1.41 -8.08
C TRP A 469 17.17 -0.68 -8.58
N ASP A 470 16.93 -0.78 -9.88
CA ASP A 470 15.91 0.00 -10.57
C ASP A 470 14.54 -0.72 -10.61
N ASP A 471 14.54 -2.05 -10.51
CA ASP A 471 13.36 -2.92 -10.56
C ASP A 471 13.40 -4.03 -9.48
N ASP A 472 12.41 -4.92 -9.51
CA ASP A 472 12.28 -6.05 -8.59
C ASP A 472 12.87 -7.37 -9.14
N LEU A 473 13.64 -7.29 -10.23
CA LEU A 473 14.21 -8.44 -10.94
C LEU A 473 15.71 -8.56 -10.74
N SER A 474 16.43 -7.43 -10.60
CA SER A 474 17.89 -7.45 -10.50
C SER A 474 18.48 -6.36 -9.60
N ILE A 475 19.52 -6.74 -8.87
CA ILE A 475 20.31 -5.86 -8.00
C ILE A 475 21.79 -6.04 -8.32
N ILE A 476 22.51 -4.92 -8.43
CA ILE A 476 23.97 -4.89 -8.40
C ILE A 476 24.37 -4.10 -7.17
N ALA A 477 25.26 -4.67 -6.36
CA ALA A 477 25.81 -4.05 -5.17
C ALA A 477 27.32 -4.20 -5.13
N VAL A 478 28.00 -3.27 -4.44
CA VAL A 478 29.43 -3.30 -4.23
C VAL A 478 29.70 -3.26 -2.73
N ILE A 479 30.24 -4.37 -2.22
CA ILE A 479 30.74 -4.47 -0.86
C ILE A 479 32.12 -3.81 -0.82
N PRO A 480 32.31 -2.71 -0.08
CA PRO A 480 33.60 -2.05 0.00
C PRO A 480 34.62 -2.90 0.77
N GLU A 481 35.91 -2.68 0.51
CA GLU A 481 36.96 -3.17 1.42
C GLU A 481 36.78 -2.57 2.82
N ASP A 482 37.08 -3.35 3.85
CA ASP A 482 36.95 -2.91 5.24
C ASP A 482 38.13 -3.35 6.12
N ALA A 483 38.29 -2.70 7.27
CA ALA A 483 39.43 -2.91 8.18
C ALA A 483 39.37 -4.22 8.99
N GLN A 484 38.30 -5.00 8.87
CA GLN A 484 38.01 -6.18 9.69
C GLN A 484 37.94 -7.49 8.88
N VAL A 485 37.08 -7.56 7.85
CA VAL A 485 36.69 -8.80 7.16
C VAL A 485 36.98 -8.76 5.66
N VAL A 486 36.53 -7.74 4.94
CA VAL A 486 36.71 -7.67 3.46
C VAL A 486 38.10 -7.11 3.14
N GLN A 487 39.12 -7.98 3.17
CA GLN A 487 40.53 -7.61 2.96
C GLN A 487 41.25 -8.52 1.98
N LYS A 488 42.17 -7.94 1.20
CA LYS A 488 42.98 -8.66 0.21
C LYS A 488 43.71 -9.83 0.87
N GLY A 489 43.70 -10.98 0.21
CA GLY A 489 44.34 -12.20 0.69
C GLY A 489 43.47 -13.07 1.58
N LYS A 490 42.26 -12.64 1.95
CA LYS A 490 41.32 -13.43 2.74
C LYS A 490 40.33 -14.20 1.86
N GLN A 491 39.94 -15.37 2.36
CA GLN A 491 38.78 -16.10 1.86
C GLN A 491 37.58 -15.76 2.72
N ILE A 492 36.50 -15.31 2.09
CA ILE A 492 35.29 -14.89 2.81
C ILE A 492 34.08 -15.66 2.32
N GLN A 493 33.09 -15.78 3.19
CA GLN A 493 31.78 -16.33 2.90
C GLN A 493 30.74 -15.21 2.95
N ILE A 494 29.90 -15.15 1.91
CA ILE A 494 28.83 -14.16 1.77
C ILE A 494 27.49 -14.90 1.82
N ARG A 495 26.57 -14.40 2.66
CA ARG A 495 25.20 -14.91 2.79
C ARG A 495 24.20 -13.76 2.70
N ILE A 496 23.05 -14.04 2.09
CA ILE A 496 21.91 -13.13 2.07
C ILE A 496 20.96 -13.51 3.21
N HIS A 497 20.57 -12.51 3.99
CA HIS A 497 19.64 -12.63 5.09
C HIS A 497 18.41 -11.74 4.85
N THR A 498 17.25 -12.18 5.33
CA THR A 498 15.95 -11.53 5.13
C THR A 498 15.11 -11.61 6.40
N GLY A 499 14.33 -10.58 6.70
CA GLY A 499 13.60 -10.48 7.95
C GLY A 499 13.21 -9.05 8.31
N GLU A 500 12.67 -8.86 9.51
CA GLU A 500 12.17 -7.55 9.93
C GLU A 500 13.27 -6.59 10.36
N SER A 501 14.29 -7.11 11.02
CA SER A 501 15.49 -6.40 11.42
C SER A 501 16.69 -7.32 11.25
N GLU A 502 17.89 -6.75 11.34
CA GLU A 502 19.13 -7.54 11.31
C GLU A 502 19.11 -8.68 12.35
N GLN A 503 18.65 -8.40 13.57
CA GLN A 503 18.59 -9.36 14.67
C GLN A 503 17.58 -10.49 14.41
N TYR A 504 16.48 -10.20 13.71
CA TYR A 504 15.42 -11.16 13.39
C TYR A 504 15.48 -11.63 11.93
N SER A 505 16.65 -11.55 11.31
CA SER A 505 16.86 -12.00 9.93
C SER A 505 17.26 -13.48 9.86
N SER A 506 16.73 -14.18 8.87
CA SER A 506 17.04 -15.58 8.54
C SER A 506 17.68 -15.67 7.15
N VAL A 507 18.28 -16.81 6.80
CA VAL A 507 18.89 -16.98 5.47
C VAL A 507 17.80 -16.87 4.40
N ALA A 508 18.07 -16.11 3.34
CA ALA A 508 17.14 -15.94 2.22
C ALA A 508 16.80 -17.30 1.57
N SER A 509 15.64 -17.40 0.93
CA SER A 509 15.22 -18.61 0.22
C SER A 509 15.39 -18.48 -1.29
N LYS A 510 15.72 -19.61 -1.94
CA LYS A 510 15.59 -19.80 -3.38
C LYS A 510 14.12 -19.91 -3.78
N GLU A 511 13.86 -19.74 -5.07
CA GLU A 511 12.60 -20.16 -5.68
C GLU A 511 12.29 -21.62 -5.32
N GLY A 512 11.11 -21.88 -4.74
CA GLY A 512 10.73 -23.18 -4.18
C GLY A 512 10.98 -23.37 -2.67
N GLY A 513 11.54 -22.37 -1.96
CA GLY A 513 11.59 -22.31 -0.49
C GLY A 513 12.85 -22.89 0.16
N ALA A 514 13.74 -23.52 -0.60
CA ALA A 514 15.02 -24.01 -0.08
C ALA A 514 15.93 -22.84 0.37
N PRO A 515 16.76 -23.00 1.41
CA PRO A 515 17.72 -21.95 1.80
C PRO A 515 18.70 -21.62 0.67
N LEU A 516 19.01 -20.33 0.49
CA LEU A 516 20.02 -19.86 -0.44
C LEU A 516 21.41 -20.25 0.08
N GLU A 517 22.20 -20.83 -0.81
CA GLU A 517 23.57 -21.25 -0.49
C GLU A 517 24.49 -20.04 -0.28
N ALA A 518 25.45 -20.20 0.61
CA ALA A 518 26.49 -19.21 0.83
C ALA A 518 27.51 -19.23 -0.33
N LEU A 519 28.01 -18.06 -0.71
CA LEU A 519 29.07 -17.94 -1.71
C LEU A 519 30.42 -17.75 -1.03
N ASN A 520 31.40 -18.55 -1.42
CA ASN A 520 32.78 -18.39 -0.96
C ASN A 520 33.57 -17.61 -2.03
N VAL A 521 34.16 -16.48 -1.64
CA VAL A 521 34.94 -15.62 -2.54
C VAL A 521 36.37 -15.55 -2.03
N ASN A 522 37.32 -15.82 -2.94
CA ASN A 522 38.74 -15.65 -2.70
C ASN A 522 39.13 -14.22 -3.10
N TYR A 523 39.28 -13.32 -2.14
CA TYR A 523 39.55 -11.91 -2.43
C TYR A 523 41.05 -11.69 -2.67
N PHE A 524 41.57 -12.22 -3.78
CA PHE A 524 42.91 -11.94 -4.28
C PHE A 524 42.81 -11.02 -5.50
N ILE A 525 43.36 -9.82 -5.40
CA ILE A 525 43.59 -9.00 -6.59
C ILE A 525 44.75 -9.63 -7.33
N LYS A 526 44.53 -9.98 -8.59
CA LYS A 526 45.58 -10.48 -9.47
C LYS A 526 46.51 -9.30 -9.77
N ASP A 527 47.54 -9.10 -8.94
CA ASP A 527 48.57 -8.10 -9.17
C ASP A 527 49.32 -8.44 -10.45
N ASN A 528 48.85 -7.87 -11.57
CA ASN A 528 49.51 -7.99 -12.86
C ASN A 528 50.73 -7.04 -12.98
N SER A 529 51.35 -6.64 -11.86
CA SER A 529 52.29 -5.51 -11.81
C SER A 529 53.63 -5.80 -11.12
N TRP A 530 54.22 -6.98 -11.36
CA TRP A 530 55.64 -7.19 -11.06
C TRP A 530 56.49 -7.57 -12.28
N MET A 531 55.86 -8.07 -13.35
CA MET A 531 56.59 -8.42 -14.59
C MET A 531 56.91 -7.20 -15.47
N THR A 532 56.07 -6.16 -15.47
CA THR A 532 56.24 -4.97 -16.31
C THR A 532 57.50 -4.15 -15.96
N PRO A 533 57.82 -3.86 -14.68
CA PRO A 533 59.09 -3.18 -14.36
C PRO A 533 60.32 -4.06 -14.64
N LEU A 534 60.20 -5.38 -14.52
CA LEU A 534 61.31 -6.32 -14.77
C LEU A 534 61.70 -6.36 -16.26
N ILE A 535 60.73 -6.29 -17.17
CA ILE A 535 60.99 -6.21 -18.62
C ILE A 535 61.68 -4.88 -18.99
N VAL A 536 61.27 -3.76 -18.36
CA VAL A 536 61.90 -2.45 -18.58
C VAL A 536 63.33 -2.43 -18.04
N VAL A 537 63.57 -3.00 -16.85
CA VAL A 537 64.93 -3.10 -16.27
C VAL A 537 65.83 -4.00 -17.12
N VAL A 538 65.33 -5.15 -17.60
CA VAL A 538 66.11 -6.04 -18.49
C VAL A 538 66.41 -5.38 -19.84
N ALA A 539 65.47 -4.61 -20.41
CA ALA A 539 65.71 -3.84 -21.64
C ALA A 539 66.74 -2.72 -21.47
N ILE A 540 66.71 -2.02 -20.34
CA ILE A 540 67.70 -0.96 -20.01
C ILE A 540 69.08 -1.56 -19.75
N CYS A 541 69.17 -2.68 -19.00
CA CYS A 541 70.43 -3.37 -18.77
C CYS A 541 71.00 -3.96 -20.06
N GLY A 542 70.17 -4.54 -20.92
CA GLY A 542 70.59 -5.07 -22.22
C GLY A 542 71.13 -3.99 -23.15
N SER A 543 70.48 -2.82 -23.21
CA SER A 543 70.94 -1.69 -24.03
C SER A 543 72.24 -1.05 -23.51
N LEU A 544 72.44 -0.99 -22.18
CA LEU A 544 73.70 -0.55 -21.57
C LEU A 544 74.89 -1.47 -21.90
N ILE A 545 74.68 -2.79 -21.88
CA ILE A 545 75.74 -3.76 -22.22
C ILE A 545 76.14 -3.64 -23.69
N ILE A 546 75.15 -3.48 -24.59
CA ILE A 546 75.41 -3.27 -26.02
C ILE A 546 76.18 -1.96 -26.25
N ALA A 547 75.81 -0.87 -25.56
CA ALA A 547 76.54 0.40 -25.65
C ALA A 547 77.99 0.29 -25.18
N ILE A 548 78.27 -0.46 -24.10
CA ILE A 548 79.63 -0.71 -23.60
C ILE A 548 80.44 -1.55 -24.59
N LEU A 549 79.83 -2.56 -25.21
CA LEU A 549 80.50 -3.37 -26.24
C LEU A 549 80.84 -2.55 -27.49
N ILE A 550 79.93 -1.69 -27.94
CA ILE A 550 80.18 -0.78 -29.07
C ILE A 550 81.28 0.22 -28.72
N PHE A 551 81.26 0.80 -27.52
CA PHE A 551 82.29 1.73 -27.07
C PHE A 551 83.68 1.07 -27.03
N ASN A 552 83.77 -0.15 -26.49
CA ASN A 552 85.04 -0.91 -26.48
C ASN A 552 85.51 -1.30 -27.89
N CYS A 553 84.60 -1.69 -28.79
CA CYS A 553 84.95 -1.97 -30.19
C CYS A 553 85.46 -0.71 -30.90
N CYS A 554 84.81 0.44 -30.72
CA CYS A 554 85.26 1.72 -31.26
C CYS A 554 86.60 2.15 -30.65
N PHE A 555 86.82 1.94 -29.36
CA PHE A 555 88.09 2.25 -28.70
C PHE A 555 89.23 1.37 -29.24
N CYS A 556 89.00 0.07 -29.38
CA CYS A 556 89.96 -0.87 -29.97
C CYS A 556 90.24 -0.53 -31.45
N TYR A 557 89.22 -0.15 -32.22
CA TYR A 557 89.37 0.27 -33.61
C TYR A 557 90.18 1.57 -33.73
N CYS A 558 89.93 2.56 -32.87
CA CYS A 558 90.71 3.80 -32.80
C CYS A 558 92.17 3.57 -32.38
N GLN A 559 92.44 2.62 -31.48
CA GLN A 559 93.81 2.22 -31.13
C GLN A 559 94.51 1.49 -32.28
N TYR A 560 93.79 0.64 -33.01
CA TYR A 560 94.30 -0.05 -34.19
C TYR A 560 94.62 0.92 -35.34
N SER A 561 93.74 1.89 -35.62
CA SER A 561 93.98 2.91 -36.66
C SER A 561 95.16 3.83 -36.31
N LYS A 562 95.33 4.19 -35.03
CA LYS A 562 96.52 4.94 -34.56
C LYS A 562 97.83 4.16 -34.75
N LYS A 563 97.81 2.84 -34.63
CA LYS A 563 98.99 1.99 -34.94
C LYS A 563 99.30 1.98 -36.44
N GLN A 564 98.30 1.85 -37.31
CA GLN A 564 98.52 1.92 -38.76
C GLN A 564 98.99 3.30 -39.25
N ALA A 565 98.51 4.38 -38.64
CA ALA A 565 98.96 5.74 -38.96
C ALA A 565 100.46 5.96 -38.64
N LYS A 566 100.98 5.34 -37.58
CA LYS A 566 102.42 5.37 -37.27
C LYS A 566 103.25 4.52 -38.24
N GLN A 567 102.71 3.42 -38.76
CA GLN A 567 103.42 2.54 -39.68
C GLN A 567 103.51 3.14 -41.11
N ASN A 568 102.49 3.88 -41.53
CA ASN A 568 102.50 4.62 -42.80
C ASN A 568 103.38 5.88 -42.80
N GLN A 569 103.78 6.39 -41.62
CA GLN A 569 104.77 7.46 -41.50
C GLN A 569 106.22 6.95 -41.64
N TRP A 570 106.50 5.71 -41.25
CA TRP A 570 107.82 5.10 -41.44
C TRP A 570 108.10 4.76 -42.91
N ASN A 571 107.11 4.26 -43.63
CA ASN A 571 107.26 3.93 -45.07
C ASN A 571 107.37 5.17 -45.99
N LYS A 572 107.18 6.39 -45.48
CA LYS A 572 107.34 7.65 -46.23
C LYS A 572 108.70 8.34 -46.01
N LEU A 573 109.55 7.80 -45.10
CA LEU A 573 110.89 8.30 -44.79
C LEU A 573 112.01 7.44 -45.41
N GLU A 574 111.68 6.36 -46.13
CA GLU A 574 112.62 5.52 -46.87
C GLU A 574 112.68 5.81 -48.39
N ASP A 575 111.84 6.73 -48.90
CA ASP A 575 111.79 7.15 -50.32
C ASP A 575 112.10 8.66 -50.53
N GLN A 576 112.78 9.29 -49.56
CA GLN A 576 113.48 10.58 -49.69
C GLN A 576 114.84 10.47 -49.00
#